data_AF-A0A839DQY5-F1
#
_entry.id   AF-A0A839DQY5-F1
#
_cell.length_a   1.000
_cell.length_b   1.000
_cell.length_c   1.000
_cell.angle_alpha   90.00
_cell.angle_beta   90.00
_cell.angle_gamma   90.00
#
_symmetry.space_group_name_H-M   'P 1'
#
loop_
_entity.id
_entity.type
_entity.pdbx_description
1 polymer ?
#
loop_
_entity_poly.entity_id
_entity_poly.type
_entity_poly.pdbx_seq_one_letter_code
_entity_poly.pdbx_strand_id
1 'polypeptide(L)'
;MDSDVVAPALYDVVGHTRHVDVHKTFRHRLHTWLVDLDDLPRLPWWLRPLARFESRDHLGPERVSIRENLDAWLAGQGVDLGGGRV
;
A
#
# COMPACT_ATOMS: atom_id res chain seq x y z
N MET A 1 -8.30 5.41 27.19
CA MET A 1 -8.99 5.79 25.93
C MET A 1 -8.86 4.56 25.07
N ASP A 2 -9.93 3.75 25.05
CA ASP A 2 -9.97 2.48 24.34
C ASP A 2 -9.96 2.82 22.85
N SER A 3 -8.84 2.57 22.17
CA SER A 3 -8.74 2.76 20.75
C SER A 3 -9.54 1.63 20.10
N ASP A 4 -10.80 1.92 19.74
CA ASP A 4 -11.61 1.05 18.91
C ASP A 4 -10.81 0.70 17.66
N VAL A 5 -10.26 -0.51 17.63
CA VAL A 5 -9.59 -1.04 16.44
C VAL A 5 -10.69 -1.24 15.41
N VAL A 6 -10.76 -0.32 14.45
CA VAL A 6 -11.71 -0.41 13.34
C VAL A 6 -11.41 -1.69 12.58
N ALA A 7 -12.39 -2.60 12.52
CA ALA A 7 -12.28 -3.80 11.72
C ALA A 7 -12.00 -3.43 10.25
N PRO A 8 -11.14 -4.17 9.53
CA PRO A 8 -10.92 -3.94 8.11
C PRO A 8 -12.25 -3.92 7.33
N ALA A 9 -12.43 -2.90 6.50
CA ALA A 9 -13.64 -2.71 5.71
C ALA A 9 -13.33 -2.73 4.21
N LEU A 10 -14.31 -3.16 3.40
CA LEU A 10 -14.24 -3.07 1.95
C LEU A 10 -14.76 -1.70 1.48
N TYR A 11 -14.05 -1.12 0.53
CA TYR A 11 -14.40 0.15 -0.10
C TYR A 11 -14.65 -0.07 -1.58
N ASP A 12 -15.83 0.32 -2.08
CA ASP A 12 -16.21 0.14 -3.48
C ASP A 12 -15.87 1.34 -4.37
N VAL A 13 -15.57 2.50 -3.76
CA VAL A 13 -15.26 3.74 -4.48
C VAL A 13 -14.15 4.51 -3.78
N VAL A 14 -13.12 4.88 -4.53
CA VAL A 14 -12.07 5.79 -4.09
C VAL A 14 -12.18 7.12 -4.83
N GLY A 15 -12.20 8.21 -4.08
CA GLY A 15 -12.12 9.57 -4.60
C GLY A 15 -10.66 10.04 -4.62
N HIS A 16 -10.26 10.71 -5.70
CA HIS A 16 -8.93 11.31 -5.81
C HIS A 16 -9.06 12.76 -6.24
N THR A 17 -8.36 13.62 -5.52
CA THR A 17 -8.30 15.06 -5.79
C THR A 17 -6.83 15.45 -5.98
N ARG A 18 -6.52 16.05 -7.12
CA ARG A 18 -5.19 16.61 -7.39
C ARG A 18 -5.14 18.07 -6.97
N HIS A 19 -4.15 18.43 -6.15
CA HIS A 19 -4.00 19.77 -5.57
C HIS A 19 -2.89 20.63 -6.21
N VAL A 20 -2.07 20.06 -7.10
CA VAL A 20 -0.85 20.71 -7.62
C VAL A 20 -1.06 21.37 -9.00
N ASP A 21 -2.15 21.03 -9.70
CA ASP A 21 -2.50 21.55 -11.03
C ASP A 21 -3.92 22.17 -11.04
N VAL A 22 -4.58 22.25 -12.20
CA VAL A 22 -6.02 22.54 -12.30
C VAL A 22 -6.78 21.57 -11.40
N HIS A 23 -7.59 22.10 -10.50
CA HIS A 23 -8.37 21.31 -9.56
C HIS A 23 -9.22 20.26 -10.29
N LYS A 24 -8.83 18.99 -10.16
CA LYS A 24 -9.50 17.86 -10.80
C LYS A 24 -9.79 16.78 -9.77
N THR A 25 -11.07 16.46 -9.67
CA THR A 25 -11.58 15.40 -8.80
C THR A 25 -12.19 14.29 -9.64
N PHE A 26 -11.85 13.05 -9.33
CA PHE A 26 -12.39 11.87 -9.98
C PHE A 26 -12.72 10.78 -8.96
N ARG A 27 -13.61 9.87 -9.35
CA ARG A 27 -14.04 8.72 -8.54
C ARG A 27 -13.84 7.44 -9.34
N HIS A 28 -13.17 6.46 -8.75
CA HIS A 28 -12.97 5.14 -9.35
C HIS A 28 -13.70 4.09 -8.56
N ARG A 29 -14.45 3.24 -9.28
CA ARG A 29 -14.91 1.95 -8.73
C ARG A 29 -13.74 1.00 -8.79
N LEU A 30 -13.27 0.56 -7.63
CA LEU A 30 -12.17 -0.38 -7.50
C LEU A 30 -12.37 -1.19 -6.22
N HIS A 31 -11.78 -2.38 -6.18
CA HIS A 31 -11.66 -3.14 -4.95
C HIS A 31 -10.25 -2.94 -4.41
N THR A 32 -10.16 -2.64 -3.11
CA THR A 32 -8.88 -2.57 -2.40
C THR A 32 -8.58 -3.93 -1.76
N TRP A 33 -7.29 -4.23 -1.65
CA TRP A 33 -6.82 -5.41 -0.94
C TRP A 33 -5.87 -4.97 0.16
N LEU A 34 -6.26 -5.20 1.42
CA LEU A 34 -5.38 -5.05 2.56
C LEU A 34 -4.47 -6.28 2.64
N VAL A 35 -3.16 -6.06 2.61
CA VAL A 35 -2.13 -7.11 2.67
C VAL A 35 -1.10 -6.75 3.73
N ASP A 36 -0.45 -7.77 4.27
CA ASP A 36 0.73 -7.61 5.14
C ASP A 36 1.96 -7.53 4.24
N LEU A 37 2.77 -6.47 4.37
CA LEU A 37 3.99 -6.32 3.56
C LEU A 37 5.09 -7.31 3.97
N ASP A 38 5.03 -7.85 5.19
CA ASP A 38 5.93 -8.91 5.67
C ASP A 38 5.56 -10.29 5.10
N ASP A 39 4.30 -10.48 4.69
CA ASP A 39 3.77 -11.74 4.13
C ASP A 39 2.87 -11.50 2.91
N LEU A 40 3.48 -11.00 1.83
CA LEU A 40 2.76 -10.68 0.60
C LEU A 40 2.10 -11.93 -0.02
N PRO A 41 0.82 -11.83 -0.41
CA PRO A 41 0.10 -12.93 -1.03
C PRO A 41 0.78 -13.43 -2.32
N ARG A 42 0.97 -14.75 -2.40
CA ARG A 42 1.46 -15.41 -3.61
C ARG A 42 0.30 -16.00 -4.39
N LEU A 43 -0.04 -15.37 -5.52
CA LEU A 43 -1.11 -15.87 -6.36
C LEU A 43 -0.74 -17.21 -7.04
N PRO A 44 -1.74 -18.09 -7.26
CA PRO A 44 -1.59 -19.26 -8.13
C PRO A 44 -0.99 -18.89 -9.47
N TRP A 45 -0.17 -19.78 -10.03
CA TRP A 45 0.66 -19.45 -11.22
C TRP A 45 -0.15 -18.91 -12.41
N TRP A 46 -1.40 -19.36 -12.57
CA TRP A 46 -2.31 -18.93 -13.64
C TRP A 46 -2.93 -17.54 -13.40
N LEU A 47 -2.93 -17.02 -12.16
CA LEU A 47 -3.35 -15.65 -11.82
C LEU A 47 -2.18 -14.66 -11.79
N ARG A 48 -0.95 -15.13 -11.70
CA ARG A 48 0.24 -14.27 -11.61
C ARG A 48 0.37 -13.24 -12.73
N PRO A 49 -0.07 -13.45 -13.98
CA PRO A 49 -0.02 -12.39 -14.99
C PRO A 49 -0.97 -11.22 -14.71
N LEU A 50 -2.03 -11.42 -13.91
CA LEU A 50 -3.07 -10.42 -13.65
C LEU A 50 -2.79 -9.56 -12.42
N ALA A 51 -2.05 -10.08 -11.45
CA ALA A 51 -1.68 -9.33 -10.25
C ALA A 51 -0.35 -9.87 -9.67
N ARG A 52 0.57 -8.95 -9.41
CA ARG A 52 1.83 -9.19 -8.70
C ARG A 52 2.15 -7.99 -7.83
N PHE A 53 2.88 -8.24 -6.75
CA PHE A 53 3.46 -7.21 -5.92
C PHE A 53 4.96 -7.18 -6.22
N GLU A 54 5.40 -6.18 -6.98
CA GLU A 54 6.80 -6.04 -7.37
C GLU A 54 7.34 -4.71 -6.84
N SER A 55 8.52 -4.76 -6.22
CA SER A 55 9.11 -3.57 -5.61
C SER A 55 9.34 -2.42 -6.59
N ARG A 56 9.52 -2.71 -7.89
CA ARG A 56 9.68 -1.70 -8.95
C ARG A 56 8.45 -0.80 -9.14
N ASP A 57 7.27 -1.28 -8.73
CA ASP A 57 6.02 -0.51 -8.79
C ASP A 57 5.79 0.34 -7.54
N HIS A 58 6.74 0.28 -6.59
CA HIS A 58 6.66 0.92 -5.29
C HIS A 58 7.86 1.85 -5.09
N LEU A 59 7.90 2.54 -3.96
CA LEU A 59 8.99 3.44 -3.62
C LEU A 59 10.30 2.66 -3.38
N GLY A 60 11.43 3.32 -3.64
CA GLY A 60 12.76 2.78 -3.36
C GLY A 60 13.34 1.90 -4.48
N PRO A 61 14.51 1.26 -4.24
CA PRO A 61 15.16 0.40 -5.22
C PRO A 61 14.34 -0.84 -5.60
N GLU A 62 14.40 -1.24 -6.88
CA GLU A 62 13.63 -2.38 -7.41
C GLU A 62 14.03 -3.75 -6.86
N ARG A 63 15.25 -3.88 -6.30
CA ARG A 63 15.82 -5.16 -5.85
C ARG A 63 15.69 -5.41 -4.35
N VAL A 64 15.03 -4.50 -3.63
CA VAL A 64 14.78 -4.55 -2.19
C VAL A 64 13.28 -4.79 -1.99
N SER A 65 12.86 -5.42 -0.89
CA SER A 65 11.42 -5.67 -0.67
C SER A 65 10.64 -4.36 -0.48
N ILE A 66 9.33 -4.41 -0.71
CA ILE A 66 8.43 -3.25 -0.49
C ILE A 66 8.49 -2.80 0.97
N ARG A 67 8.54 -3.76 1.92
CA ARG A 67 8.65 -3.51 3.37
C ARG A 67 9.93 -2.74 3.71
N GLU A 68 11.09 -3.26 3.31
CA GLU A 68 12.38 -2.64 3.61
C GLU A 68 12.50 -1.24 3.00
N ASN A 69 11.96 -1.05 1.79
CA ASN A 69 11.91 0.27 1.16
C ASN A 69 11.06 1.26 1.97
N LEU A 70 9.90 0.81 2.45
CA LEU A 70 9.03 1.62 3.31
C LEU A 70 9.73 1.98 4.62
N ASP A 71 10.38 1.01 5.28
CA ASP A 71 11.12 1.25 6.53
C ASP A 71 12.24 2.29 6.31
N ALA A 72 13.01 2.16 5.23
CA ALA A 72 14.08 3.12 4.89
C ALA A 72 13.54 4.52 4.60
N TRP A 73 12.41 4.63 3.89
CA TRP A 73 11.78 5.91 3.61
C TRP A 73 11.23 6.57 4.87
N LEU A 74 10.55 5.82 5.74
CA LEU A 74 10.03 6.29 7.01
C LEU A 74 11.16 6.75 7.95
N ALA A 75 12.27 6.00 8.01
CA ALA A 75 13.44 6.39 8.77
C ALA A 75 14.00 7.74 8.29
N GLY A 76 14.01 7.99 6.97
CA GLY A 76 14.35 9.28 6.39
C GLY A 76 13.40 10.43 6.78
N GLN A 77 12.17 10.12 7.19
CA GLN A 77 11.20 11.07 7.75
C GLN A 77 11.23 11.14 9.29
N GLY A 78 12.15 10.43 9.95
CA GLY A 78 12.24 10.35 11.41
C GLY A 78 11.16 9.47 12.06
N VAL A 79 10.55 8.56 11.29
CA VAL A 79 9.55 7.60 11.77
C VAL A 79 10.19 6.21 11.83
N ASP A 80 10.18 5.58 13.00
CA ASP A 80 10.58 4.19 13.20
C ASP A 80 9.33 3.36 13.53
N LEU A 81 9.07 2.32 12.75
CA LEU A 81 7.96 1.40 12.98
C LEU A 81 8.23 0.44 14.15
N GLY A 82 9.48 0.29 14.60
CA GLY A 82 9.84 -0.60 15.71
C GLY A 82 9.47 -2.07 15.47
N GLY A 83 9.40 -2.50 14.20
CA GLY A 83 8.92 -3.83 13.81
C GLY A 83 7.39 -3.98 13.83
N GLY A 84 6.63 -2.89 13.90
CA GLY A 84 5.18 -2.89 13.73
C GLY A 84 4.74 -3.41 12.36
N ARG A 85 3.56 -4.02 12.31
CA ARG A 85 2.93 -4.53 11.08
C ARG A 85 2.36 -3.39 10.25
N VAL A 86 2.59 -3.46 8.95
CA VAL A 86 2.07 -2.52 7.93
C VAL A 86 1.55 -3.26 6.71
#